data_AF-A0A2P2JYT7-F1
#
_entry.id   AF-A0A2P2JYT7-F1
#
_cell.length_a   1.000
_cell.length_b   1.000
_cell.length_c   1.000
_cell.angle_alpha   90.00
_cell.angle_beta   90.00
_cell.angle_gamma   90.00
#
_symmetry.space_group_name_H-M   'P 1'
#
loop_
_entity.id
_entity.type
_entity.pdbx_description
1 polymer ?
#
loop_
_entity_poly.entity_id
_entity_poly.type
_entity_poly.pdbx_seq_one_letter_code
_entity_poly.pdbx_strand_id
1 'polypeptide(L)'
;MAAIVALSPICTAPRPAPAVSAAQSITSSYATTGGVEKGATSLFRRACIGCHDAGGNIIVPGATLFANDLHRNGIDTEEDMYRIIYSGKGRMPGFGEKCTPRGQCTFGPRLLDEEIKLLAEFVKSQADQGWPQHPN
;
A
#
# COMPACT_ATOMS: atom_id res chain seq x y z
N MET A 1 31.80 -74.92 12.53
CA MET A 1 30.85 -73.89 13.00
C MET A 1 31.57 -72.99 13.98
N ALA A 2 31.81 -71.73 13.62
CA ALA A 2 32.01 -70.57 14.51
C ALA A 2 32.51 -69.39 13.65
N ALA A 3 31.66 -68.40 13.43
CA ALA A 3 32.08 -67.08 13.02
C ALA A 3 31.11 -66.09 13.66
N ILE A 4 31.57 -65.44 14.74
CA ILE A 4 30.85 -64.41 15.46
C ILE A 4 31.30 -63.09 14.84
N VAL A 5 30.43 -62.44 14.08
CA VAL A 5 30.69 -61.10 13.55
C VAL A 5 30.14 -60.09 14.55
N ALA A 6 31.03 -59.46 15.31
CA ALA A 6 30.69 -58.34 16.17
C ALA A 6 30.58 -57.07 15.32
N LEU A 7 29.35 -56.56 15.12
CA LEU A 7 29.13 -55.22 14.57
C LEU A 7 29.02 -54.22 15.72
N SER A 8 29.97 -53.28 15.77
CA SER A 8 29.96 -52.13 16.68
C SER A 8 28.87 -51.11 16.28
N PRO A 9 28.28 -50.38 17.24
CA PRO A 9 27.34 -49.30 16.95
C PRO A 9 28.12 -48.00 16.64
N ILE A 10 28.04 -47.52 15.40
CA ILE A 10 28.52 -46.18 15.05
C ILE A 10 27.38 -45.20 15.38
N CYS A 11 27.41 -44.62 16.58
CA CYS A 11 26.59 -43.46 16.92
C CYS A 11 27.21 -42.20 16.26
N THR A 12 26.74 -41.84 15.07
CA THR A 12 27.07 -40.55 14.47
C THR A 12 26.17 -39.47 15.07
N ALA A 13 26.73 -38.59 15.91
CA ALA A 13 26.05 -37.39 16.37
C ALA A 13 25.95 -36.36 15.22
N PRO A 14 24.83 -35.61 15.11
CA PRO A 14 24.71 -34.54 14.13
C PRO A 14 25.56 -33.33 14.54
N ARG A 15 26.33 -32.82 13.59
CA ARG A 15 27.16 -31.62 13.67
C ARG A 15 26.23 -30.39 13.72
N PRO A 16 26.39 -29.44 14.67
CA PRO A 16 25.56 -28.25 14.69
C PRO A 16 25.84 -27.39 13.45
N ALA A 17 24.80 -27.07 12.70
CA ALA A 17 24.86 -26.11 11.61
C ALA A 17 25.14 -24.70 12.20
N PRO A 18 25.98 -23.86 11.55
CA PRO A 18 26.09 -22.47 11.94
C PRO A 18 24.73 -21.80 11.67
N ALA A 19 24.14 -21.24 12.73
CA ALA A 19 22.99 -20.36 12.64
C ALA A 19 23.41 -19.09 11.86
N VAL A 20 23.21 -19.11 10.55
CA VAL A 20 23.25 -17.89 9.74
C VAL A 20 21.93 -17.16 9.98
N SER A 21 21.95 -16.28 10.99
CA SER A 21 20.98 -15.19 11.13
C SER A 21 21.10 -14.29 9.90
N ALA A 22 20.37 -14.63 8.84
CA ALA A 22 20.05 -13.67 7.79
C ALA A 22 18.94 -12.76 8.33
N ALA A 23 19.33 -11.80 9.17
CA ALA A 23 18.54 -10.59 9.37
C ALA A 23 18.54 -9.85 8.02
N GLN A 24 17.58 -10.19 7.16
CA GLN A 24 17.24 -9.35 6.02
C GLN A 24 16.45 -8.17 6.56
N SER A 25 17.20 -7.18 7.04
CA SER A 25 16.70 -5.82 7.19
C SER A 25 16.31 -5.33 5.81
N ILE A 26 15.03 -5.47 5.47
CA ILE A 26 14.38 -4.69 4.42
C ILE A 26 14.45 -3.23 4.82
N THR A 27 15.59 -2.59 4.56
CA THR A 27 15.73 -1.14 4.61
C THR A 27 14.89 -0.58 3.46
N SER A 28 13.62 -0.34 3.79
CA SER A 28 12.66 0.38 2.96
C SER A 28 13.33 1.65 2.48
N SER A 29 13.72 1.68 1.21
CA SER A 29 14.55 2.72 0.59
C SER A 29 13.73 3.97 0.27
N TYR A 30 12.82 4.34 1.16
CA TYR A 30 11.90 5.47 1.00
C TYR A 30 12.53 6.82 1.37
N ALA A 31 13.75 6.85 1.91
CA ALA A 31 14.37 8.06 2.45
C ALA A 31 15.04 8.97 1.40
N THR A 32 14.46 9.11 0.21
CA THR A 32 14.76 10.22 -0.72
C THR A 32 13.45 10.74 -1.28
N THR A 33 13.35 12.05 -1.57
CA THR A 33 12.11 12.69 -2.08
C THR A 33 11.57 11.96 -3.32
N GLY A 34 12.45 11.51 -4.22
CA GLY A 34 12.06 10.71 -5.38
C GLY A 34 11.67 9.24 -5.08
N GLY A 35 12.08 8.70 -3.94
CA GLY A 35 11.63 7.39 -3.45
C GLY A 35 10.21 7.45 -2.89
N VAL A 36 9.88 8.53 -2.17
CA VAL A 36 8.53 8.78 -1.63
C VAL A 36 7.52 8.92 -2.76
N GLU A 37 7.81 9.73 -3.79
CA GLU A 37 6.88 9.91 -4.92
C GLU A 37 6.66 8.63 -5.73
N LYS A 38 7.71 7.85 -5.97
CA LYS A 38 7.59 6.52 -6.60
C LYS A 38 6.75 5.58 -5.77
N GLY A 39 6.92 5.61 -4.44
CA GLY A 39 6.12 4.87 -3.49
C GLY A 39 4.63 5.21 -3.58
N ALA A 40 4.30 6.50 -3.47
CA ALA A 40 2.92 6.99 -3.54
C ALA A 40 2.27 6.71 -4.91
N THR A 41 2.99 6.92 -6.00
CA THR A 41 2.54 6.58 -7.37
C THR A 41 2.21 5.09 -7.48
N SER A 42 3.10 4.22 -7.00
CA SER A 42 2.87 2.77 -7.06
C SER A 42 1.68 2.31 -6.21
N LEU A 43 1.47 2.98 -5.07
CA LEU A 43 0.36 2.71 -4.17
C LEU A 43 -0.97 3.17 -4.79
N PHE A 44 -1.00 4.39 -5.33
CA PHE A 44 -2.17 4.93 -6.05
C PHE A 44 -2.56 4.03 -7.22
N ARG A 45 -1.58 3.55 -8.00
CA ARG A 45 -1.79 2.60 -9.10
C ARG A 45 -2.35 1.25 -8.66
N ARG A 46 -2.09 0.79 -7.44
CA ARG A 46 -2.65 -0.49 -6.95
C ARG A 46 -4.02 -0.34 -6.31
N ALA A 47 -4.30 0.80 -5.68
CA ALA A 47 -5.48 0.97 -4.85
C ALA A 47 -6.57 1.85 -5.50
N CYS A 48 -6.21 2.80 -6.36
CA CYS A 48 -7.10 3.92 -6.70
C CYS A 48 -7.50 3.97 -8.18
N ILE A 49 -6.61 3.56 -9.10
CA ILE A 49 -6.83 3.73 -10.55
C ILE A 49 -8.03 2.94 -11.08
N GLY A 50 -8.49 1.91 -10.37
CA GLY A 50 -9.70 1.17 -10.76
C GLY A 50 -10.94 2.06 -10.84
N CYS A 51 -10.95 3.20 -10.12
CA CYS A 51 -12.01 4.20 -10.21
C CYS A 51 -11.51 5.59 -10.63
N HIS A 52 -10.26 5.93 -10.29
CA HIS A 52 -9.69 7.27 -10.42
C HIS A 52 -8.48 7.32 -11.37
N ASP A 53 -8.55 6.56 -12.46
CA ASP A 53 -7.50 6.60 -13.47
C ASP A 53 -7.32 8.02 -14.04
N ALA A 54 -6.06 8.44 -14.22
CA ALA A 54 -5.67 9.79 -14.63
C ALA A 54 -6.39 10.94 -13.87
N GLY A 55 -6.75 10.73 -12.60
CA GLY A 55 -7.46 11.71 -11.79
C GLY A 55 -8.98 11.78 -12.03
N GLY A 56 -9.53 10.94 -12.89
CA GLY A 56 -10.96 10.88 -13.20
C GLY A 56 -11.82 10.29 -12.07
N ASN A 57 -13.09 10.01 -12.38
CA ASN A 57 -13.98 9.20 -11.55
C ASN A 57 -15.01 8.50 -12.45
N ILE A 58 -14.85 7.19 -12.66
CA ILE A 58 -15.75 6.42 -13.54
C ILE A 58 -17.12 6.10 -12.89
N ILE A 59 -17.25 6.32 -11.58
CA ILE A 59 -18.41 5.89 -10.78
C ILE A 59 -19.37 7.05 -10.53
N VAL A 60 -18.85 8.24 -10.22
CA VAL A 60 -19.63 9.43 -9.87
C VAL A 60 -19.14 10.63 -10.68
N PRO A 61 -19.91 11.10 -11.68
CA PRO A 61 -19.61 12.33 -12.40
C PRO A 61 -19.52 13.54 -11.46
N GLY A 62 -18.55 14.43 -11.70
CA GLY A 62 -18.35 15.64 -10.91
C GLY A 62 -17.70 15.43 -9.53
N ALA A 63 -17.21 14.21 -9.25
CA ALA A 63 -16.40 13.88 -8.09
C ALA A 63 -15.03 13.33 -8.52
N THR A 64 -14.40 13.96 -9.51
CA THR A 64 -13.04 13.63 -9.93
C THR A 64 -12.01 14.14 -8.92
N LEU A 65 -10.75 13.75 -9.11
CA LEU A 65 -9.61 14.22 -8.31
C LEU A 65 -8.96 15.48 -8.90
N PHE A 66 -9.62 16.16 -9.85
CA PHE A 66 -9.15 17.45 -10.36
C PHE A 66 -9.51 18.59 -9.39
N ALA A 67 -8.66 19.62 -9.32
CA ALA A 67 -8.79 20.73 -8.37
C ALA A 67 -10.19 21.38 -8.37
N ASN A 68 -10.82 21.57 -9.53
CA ASN A 68 -12.15 22.16 -9.62
C ASN A 68 -13.25 21.30 -8.96
N ASP A 69 -13.16 19.98 -9.09
CA ASP A 69 -14.13 19.07 -8.49
C ASP A 69 -13.87 18.91 -6.99
N LEU A 70 -12.61 18.82 -6.57
CA LEU A 70 -12.21 18.80 -5.17
C LEU A 70 -12.71 20.04 -4.43
N HIS A 71 -12.47 21.22 -5.00
CA HIS A 71 -12.92 22.49 -4.45
C HIS A 71 -14.45 22.60 -4.37
N ARG A 72 -15.14 22.29 -5.47
CA ARG A 72 -16.61 22.30 -5.49
C ARG A 72 -17.24 21.36 -4.45
N ASN A 73 -16.54 20.29 -4.10
CA ASN A 73 -16.99 19.31 -3.12
C ASN A 73 -16.48 19.58 -1.68
N GLY A 74 -15.75 20.68 -1.47
CA GLY A 74 -15.19 21.06 -0.16
C GLY A 74 -14.10 20.09 0.33
N ILE A 75 -13.29 19.55 -0.59
CA ILE A 75 -12.18 18.63 -0.31
C ILE A 75 -10.88 19.35 -0.71
N ASP A 76 -10.58 20.45 -0.04
CA ASP A 76 -9.51 21.37 -0.43
C ASP A 76 -8.16 21.06 0.25
N THR A 77 -8.19 20.25 1.31
CA THR A 77 -7.02 19.97 2.16
C THR A 77 -6.60 18.51 2.10
N GLU A 78 -5.33 18.24 2.40
CA GLU A 78 -4.82 16.87 2.53
C GLU A 78 -5.56 16.13 3.65
N GLU A 79 -5.97 16.83 4.72
CA GLU A 79 -6.75 16.25 5.80
C GLU A 79 -8.17 15.82 5.35
N ASP A 80 -8.80 16.58 4.45
CA ASP A 80 -10.08 16.18 3.85
C ASP A 80 -9.91 14.91 3.02
N MET A 81 -8.88 14.88 2.18
CA MET A 81 -8.56 13.73 1.34
C MET A 81 -8.24 12.50 2.19
N TYR A 82 -7.42 12.66 3.23
CA TYR A 82 -7.10 11.62 4.20
C TYR A 82 -8.39 11.04 4.80
N ARG A 83 -9.30 11.89 5.30
CA ARG A 83 -10.56 11.44 5.91
C ARG A 83 -11.41 10.61 4.95
N ILE A 84 -11.50 11.04 3.70
CA ILE A 84 -12.29 10.35 2.66
C ILE A 84 -11.63 9.02 2.28
N ILE A 85 -10.32 8.98 2.05
CA ILE A 85 -9.61 7.73 1.74
C ILE A 85 -9.71 6.77 2.93
N TYR A 86 -9.60 7.27 4.15
CA TYR A 86 -9.69 6.46 5.36
C TYR A 86 -11.08 5.84 5.54
N SER A 87 -12.12 6.68 5.50
CA SER A 87 -13.47 6.31 5.95
C SER A 87 -14.42 5.92 4.83
N GLY A 88 -14.09 6.29 3.58
CA GLY A 88 -14.97 6.20 2.43
C GLY A 88 -15.96 7.36 2.37
N LYS A 89 -16.61 7.53 1.21
CA LYS A 89 -17.69 8.49 1.00
C LYS A 89 -18.62 7.99 -0.10
N GLY A 90 -19.89 7.77 0.25
CA GLY A 90 -20.89 7.27 -0.69
C GLY A 90 -20.50 5.92 -1.28
N ARG A 91 -20.24 5.88 -2.59
CA ARG A 91 -19.85 4.64 -3.31
C ARG A 91 -18.35 4.33 -3.24
N MET A 92 -17.52 5.27 -2.78
CA MET A 92 -16.09 5.04 -2.59
C MET A 92 -15.86 4.32 -1.26
N PRO A 93 -15.24 3.12 -1.25
CA PRO A 93 -14.95 2.42 -0.03
C PRO A 93 -13.84 3.09 0.78
N GLY A 94 -13.91 3.01 2.12
CA GLY A 94 -12.82 3.42 3.01
C GLY A 94 -11.70 2.38 3.11
N PHE A 95 -10.45 2.83 3.22
CA PHE A 95 -9.26 1.99 3.23
C PHE A 95 -8.57 1.89 4.59
N GLY A 96 -8.92 2.75 5.56
CA GLY A 96 -8.27 2.78 6.87
C GLY A 96 -8.48 1.51 7.69
N GLU A 97 -7.51 1.17 8.54
CA GLU A 97 -7.57 -0.03 9.39
C GLU A 97 -8.83 -0.10 10.25
N LYS A 98 -9.29 1.06 10.75
CA LYS A 98 -10.47 1.16 11.63
C LYS A 98 -11.74 1.61 10.90
N CYS A 99 -11.76 1.66 9.57
CA CYS A 99 -13.00 2.01 8.87
C CYS A 99 -14.10 0.98 9.17
N THR A 100 -15.28 1.49 9.50
CA THR A 100 -16.46 0.76 9.96
C THR A 100 -17.73 1.52 9.57
N PRO A 101 -18.89 0.86 9.34
CA PRO A 101 -19.11 -0.59 9.26
C PRO A 101 -18.39 -1.29 8.09
N ARG A 102 -18.27 -2.62 8.14
CA ARG A 102 -17.49 -3.38 7.14
C ARG A 102 -17.91 -3.10 5.69
N GLY A 103 -19.20 -2.88 5.45
CA GLY A 103 -19.78 -2.68 4.12
C GLY A 103 -19.45 -1.35 3.44
N GLN A 104 -19.01 -0.33 4.19
CA GLN A 104 -18.53 0.94 3.59
C GLN A 104 -17.02 0.94 3.32
N CYS A 105 -16.32 -0.15 3.63
CA CYS A 105 -14.87 -0.23 3.54
C CYS A 105 -14.43 -1.24 2.50
N THR A 106 -13.20 -1.09 2.01
CA THR A 106 -12.62 -1.95 0.98
C THR A 106 -12.65 -3.42 1.39
N PHE A 107 -13.04 -4.31 0.48
CA PHE A 107 -12.99 -5.75 0.73
C PHE A 107 -11.56 -6.31 0.70
N GLY A 108 -10.63 -5.59 0.07
CA GLY A 108 -9.20 -5.92 0.08
C GLY A 108 -8.50 -5.58 1.40
N PRO A 109 -7.16 -5.67 1.42
CA PRO A 109 -6.34 -5.23 2.56
C PRO A 109 -6.62 -3.77 2.91
N ARG A 110 -6.56 -3.47 4.21
CA ARG A 110 -6.57 -2.09 4.71
C ARG A 110 -5.18 -1.47 4.50
N LEU A 111 -5.14 -0.16 4.45
CA LEU A 111 -3.92 0.63 4.38
C LEU A 111 -3.58 1.20 5.75
N LEU A 112 -2.28 1.33 6.02
CA LEU A 112 -1.78 2.00 7.22
C LEU A 112 -2.06 3.52 7.14
N ASP A 113 -2.12 4.19 8.30
CA ASP A 113 -2.34 5.64 8.36
C ASP A 113 -1.28 6.40 7.55
N GLU A 114 -0.01 5.98 7.61
CA GLU A 114 1.09 6.59 6.84
C GLU A 114 0.91 6.42 5.33
N GLU A 115 0.41 5.27 4.87
CA GLU A 115 0.11 5.03 3.45
C GLU A 115 -1.03 5.93 2.96
N ILE A 116 -2.04 6.16 3.80
CA ILE A 116 -3.18 7.03 3.47
C ILE A 116 -2.75 8.50 3.43
N LYS A 117 -1.87 8.94 4.34
CA LYS A 117 -1.27 10.29 4.29
C LYS A 117 -0.50 10.50 3.00
N LEU A 118 0.36 9.55 2.64
CA LEU A 118 1.10 9.58 1.38
C LEU A 118 0.18 9.65 0.15
N LEU A 119 -0.96 8.95 0.17
CA LEU A 119 -1.95 9.05 -0.90
C LEU A 119 -2.65 10.42 -0.94
N ALA A 120 -2.98 11.00 0.22
CA ALA A 120 -3.60 12.32 0.30
C ALA A 120 -2.66 13.41 -0.25
N GLU A 121 -1.39 13.41 0.19
CA GLU A 121 -0.33 14.30 -0.32
C GLU A 121 -0.16 14.13 -1.83
N PHE A 122 -0.10 12.88 -2.31
CA PHE A 122 0.00 12.59 -3.75
C PHE A 122 -1.18 13.11 -4.55
N VAL A 123 -2.42 12.87 -4.10
CA VAL A 123 -3.62 13.37 -4.78
C VAL A 123 -3.64 14.89 -4.82
N LYS A 124 -3.28 15.56 -3.71
CA LYS A 124 -3.19 17.01 -3.66
C LYS A 124 -2.16 17.55 -4.66
N SER A 125 -0.95 16.98 -4.64
CA SER A 125 0.13 17.35 -5.56
C SER A 125 -0.28 17.15 -7.03
N GLN A 126 -0.91 16.03 -7.37
CA GLN A 126 -1.39 15.76 -8.73
C GLN A 126 -2.52 16.70 -9.14
N ALA A 127 -3.45 17.01 -8.25
CA ALA A 127 -4.53 17.97 -8.51
C ALA A 127 -3.99 19.37 -8.79
N ASP A 128 -2.98 19.82 -8.03
CA ASP A 128 -2.32 21.11 -8.21
C ASP A 128 -1.57 21.21 -9.55
N GLN A 129 -1.01 20.09 -10.00
CA GLN A 129 -0.33 19.97 -11.30
C GLN A 129 -1.30 19.71 -12.47
N GLY A 130 -2.60 19.57 -12.20
CA GLY A 130 -3.61 19.30 -13.22
C GLY A 130 -3.54 17.90 -13.82
N TRP A 131 -3.05 16.91 -13.07
CA TRP A 131 -2.86 15.52 -13.50
C TRP A 131 -2.07 15.40 -14.81
N PRO A 132 -0.76 15.70 -14.81
CA PRO A 132 0.06 15.61 -16.00
C PRO A 132 0.05 14.18 -16.54
N GLN A 133 -0.22 14.03 -17.84
CA GLN A 133 -0.25 12.72 -18.48
C GLN A 133 1.14 12.09 -18.41
N HIS A 134 1.20 10.83 -17.99
CA HIS A 134 2.40 10.04 -18.19
C HIS A 134 2.63 9.90 -19.71
N PRO A 135 3.85 10.15 -20.23
CA PRO A 135 4.14 9.77 -21.60
C PRO A 135 3.92 8.27 -21.75
N ASN A 136 3.17 7.90 -22.79
CA ASN A 136 2.88 6.51 -23.17
C ASN A 136 4.14 5.65 -23.25
#